data_AF-A0A3R9XPU0-F1
#
_entry.id   AF-A0A3R9XPU0-F1
#
_cell.length_a   1.000
_cell.length_b   1.000
_cell.length_c   1.000
_cell.angle_alpha   90.00
_cell.angle_beta   90.00
_cell.angle_gamma   90.00
#
_symmetry.space_group_name_H-M   'P 1'
#
loop_
_entity.id
_entity.type
_entity.pdbx_description
1 polymer ?
#
loop_
_entity_poly.entity_id
_entity_poly.type
_entity_poly.pdbx_seq_one_letter_code
_entity_poly.pdbx_strand_id
1 'polypeptide(L)'
;MQAFQNLRIATKLLASFLAVLSLTAVLGVVSVLQLSKVNQMSTDMAVNWMPSAQSLLEMRGLMARYRSEEMQHLLSTDPEDAARYEKSMAALWGELGKARATYEQLISEPEEKKIYPEFARVLGLYAQEHEKVMALSRAQRKEEATALIRSDASRLNRELTEMIDKLVTLNVDGAQQASADGDTTYARARLWIVGLLMGSIGLGLVLALFIARIVARPLSAAVEIAQSVASGNLTRRIDIQSRDETGQLMQALKGMNDSLARVVGEVRQGTNAIATASGQIAAGNQDLSSRTEEQASSLEETAASMEELTSTVKQNADNARQANQLALSASEVALRGGGVVSQVVDTMGSINTSSKKIVDIIGVIDGIAFQTNILALNAAVEAARAGEQGR
;
A
#
# COMPACT_ATOMS: atom_id res chain seq x y z
N MET A 1 0.17 -21.89 12.00
CA MET A 1 0.79 -20.64 11.49
C MET A 1 -0.13 -19.81 10.58
N GLN A 2 -0.92 -20.41 9.69
CA GLN A 2 -1.80 -19.67 8.76
C GLN A 2 -2.85 -18.78 9.46
N ALA A 3 -3.40 -19.21 10.61
CA ALA A 3 -4.32 -18.38 11.40
C ALA A 3 -3.68 -17.08 11.88
N PHE A 4 -2.41 -17.11 12.30
CA PHE A 4 -1.68 -15.92 12.75
C PHE A 4 -1.30 -15.00 11.58
N GLN A 5 -1.02 -15.57 10.39
CA GLN A 5 -0.72 -14.81 9.18
C GLN A 5 -1.93 -13.99 8.68
N ASN A 6 -3.16 -14.44 8.95
CA ASN A 6 -4.38 -13.74 8.55
C ASN A 6 -4.88 -12.70 9.56
N LEU A 7 -4.21 -12.56 10.71
CA LEU A 7 -4.53 -11.51 11.67
C LEU A 7 -4.11 -10.13 11.13
N ARG A 8 -4.83 -9.11 11.58
CA ARG A 8 -4.46 -7.71 11.35
C ARG A 8 -3.04 -7.42 11.83
N ILE A 9 -2.31 -6.56 11.12
CA ILE A 9 -0.94 -6.15 11.49
C ILE A 9 -0.91 -5.63 12.94
N ALA A 10 -1.88 -4.79 13.31
CA ALA A 10 -2.02 -4.26 14.66
C ALA A 10 -2.15 -5.38 15.71
N THR A 11 -2.95 -6.41 15.44
CA THR A 11 -3.14 -7.55 16.35
C THR A 11 -1.86 -8.39 16.48
N LYS A 12 -1.12 -8.60 15.39
CA LYS A 12 0.18 -9.31 15.40
C LYS A 12 1.21 -8.58 16.26
N LEU A 13 1.31 -7.26 16.08
CA LEU A 13 2.21 -6.41 16.87
C LEU A 13 1.80 -6.43 18.35
N LEU A 14 0.52 -6.20 18.65
CA LEU A 14 0.02 -6.13 20.01
C LEU A 14 0.19 -7.46 20.75
N ALA A 15 -0.08 -8.60 20.10
CA ALA A 15 0.15 -9.92 20.68
C ALA A 15 1.64 -10.17 20.98
N SER A 16 2.53 -9.73 20.09
CA SER A 16 3.98 -9.90 20.27
C SER A 16 4.53 -9.00 21.38
N PHE A 17 4.08 -7.75 21.43
CA PHE A 17 4.41 -6.82 22.52
C PHE A 17 3.85 -7.31 23.86
N LEU A 18 2.60 -7.79 23.91
CA LEU A 18 2.03 -8.38 25.11
C LEU A 18 2.83 -9.59 25.59
N ALA A 19 3.24 -10.48 24.69
CA ALA A 19 4.06 -11.63 25.08
C ALA A 19 5.39 -11.20 25.74
N VAL A 20 6.08 -10.21 25.17
CA VAL A 20 7.32 -9.68 25.75
C VAL A 20 7.05 -8.93 27.07
N LEU A 21 6.01 -8.10 27.14
CA LEU A 21 5.64 -7.35 28.34
C LEU A 21 5.21 -8.28 29.49
N SER A 22 4.45 -9.33 29.21
CA SER A 22 4.08 -10.33 30.21
C SER A 22 5.31 -11.04 30.77
N LEU A 23 6.26 -11.41 29.91
CA LEU A 23 7.50 -12.05 30.34
C LEU A 23 8.36 -11.08 31.20
N THR A 24 8.46 -9.82 30.80
CA THR A 24 9.13 -8.76 31.59
C THR A 24 8.44 -8.51 32.93
N ALA A 25 7.10 -8.54 32.97
CA ALA A 25 6.34 -8.40 34.20
C ALA A 25 6.59 -9.57 35.15
N VAL A 26 6.59 -10.80 34.63
CA VAL A 26 6.94 -12.01 35.40
C VAL A 26 8.38 -11.91 35.93
N LEU A 27 9.34 -11.49 35.09
CA LEU A 27 10.72 -11.25 35.52
C LEU A 27 10.77 -10.21 36.66
N GLY A 28 10.04 -9.11 36.54
CA GLY A 28 9.97 -8.06 37.57
C GLY A 28 9.43 -8.58 38.90
N VAL A 29 8.31 -9.30 38.87
CA VAL A 29 7.70 -9.91 40.07
C VAL A 29 8.67 -10.91 40.73
N VAL A 30 9.26 -11.82 39.95
CA VAL A 30 10.22 -12.81 40.48
C VAL A 30 11.45 -12.12 41.08
N SER A 31 11.96 -11.06 40.43
CA SER A 31 13.12 -10.31 40.90
C SER A 31 12.83 -9.62 42.24
N VAL A 32 11.67 -8.99 42.37
CA VAL A 32 11.24 -8.31 43.61
C VAL A 32 11.05 -9.32 44.75
N LEU A 33 10.39 -10.46 44.48
CA LEU A 33 10.19 -11.50 45.49
C LEU A 33 11.52 -12.08 46.00
N GLN A 34 12.47 -12.35 45.11
CA GLN A 34 13.78 -12.88 45.51
C GLN A 34 14.61 -11.84 46.25
N LEU A 35 14.61 -10.58 45.82
CA LEU A 35 15.31 -9.50 46.52
C LEU A 35 14.71 -9.26 47.91
N SER A 36 13.39 -9.34 48.04
CA SER A 36 12.70 -9.26 49.34
C SER A 36 13.13 -10.38 50.27
N LYS A 37 13.30 -11.61 49.77
CA LYS A 37 13.77 -12.74 50.57
C LYS A 37 15.20 -12.53 51.08
N VAL A 38 16.12 -12.09 50.21
CA VAL A 38 17.50 -11.75 50.60
C VAL A 38 17.52 -10.62 51.62
N ASN A 39 16.71 -9.58 51.43
CA ASN A 39 16.59 -8.46 52.35
C ASN A 39 16.04 -8.88 53.73
N GLN A 40 15.08 -9.80 53.75
CA GLN A 40 14.53 -10.34 54.99
C GLN A 40 15.59 -11.14 55.76
N MET A 41 16.36 -12.00 55.09
CA MET A 41 17.46 -12.74 55.73
C MET A 41 18.51 -11.78 56.32
N SER A 42 18.87 -10.72 55.60
CA SER A 42 19.75 -9.67 56.11
C SER A 42 19.15 -8.93 57.31
N THR A 43 17.83 -8.72 57.33
CA THR A 43 17.13 -8.08 58.45
C THR A 43 17.17 -8.98 59.66
N ASP A 44 16.84 -10.27 59.52
CA ASP A 44 16.88 -11.26 60.59
C ASP A 44 18.29 -11.39 61.22
N MET A 45 19.35 -11.28 60.41
CA MET A 45 20.72 -11.21 60.91
C MET A 45 20.97 -10.00 61.81
N ALA A 46 20.44 -8.83 61.43
CA ALA A 46 20.64 -7.58 62.16
C ALA A 46 19.76 -7.46 63.40
N VAL A 47 18.53 -7.98 63.37
CA VAL A 47 17.54 -7.80 64.44
C VAL A 47 17.38 -8.99 65.37
N ASN A 48 17.82 -10.18 64.97
CA ASN A 48 17.75 -11.39 65.80
C ASN A 48 19.14 -11.97 66.07
N TRP A 49 19.80 -12.54 65.06
CA TRP A 49 21.01 -13.35 65.26
C TRP A 49 22.15 -12.59 65.94
N MET A 50 22.45 -11.38 65.47
CA MET A 50 23.55 -10.59 66.01
C MET A 50 23.26 -10.11 67.45
N PRO A 51 22.08 -9.52 67.76
CA PRO A 51 21.72 -9.20 69.14
C PRO A 51 21.67 -10.41 70.08
N SER A 52 21.22 -11.59 69.62
CA SER A 52 21.21 -12.82 70.42
C SER A 52 22.62 -13.26 70.82
N ALA A 53 23.53 -13.35 69.85
CA ALA A 53 24.92 -13.71 70.09
C ALA A 53 25.63 -12.68 71.00
N GLN A 54 25.40 -11.38 70.78
CA GLN A 54 25.94 -10.31 71.63
C GLN A 54 25.42 -10.42 73.08
N SER A 55 24.12 -10.63 73.28
CA SER A 55 23.51 -10.77 74.61
C SER A 55 24.08 -11.97 75.36
N LEU A 56 24.26 -13.11 74.69
CA LEU A 56 24.85 -14.30 75.30
C LEU A 56 26.34 -14.13 75.65
N LEU A 57 27.12 -13.48 74.78
CA LEU A 57 28.52 -13.15 75.07
C LEU A 57 28.65 -12.14 76.22
N GLU A 58 27.73 -11.17 76.29
CA GLU A 58 27.62 -10.24 77.40
C GLU A 58 27.28 -10.98 78.70
N MET A 59 26.29 -11.88 78.69
CA MET A 59 25.95 -12.72 79.84
C MET A 59 27.15 -13.56 80.31
N ARG A 60 27.91 -14.15 79.39
CA ARG A 60 29.16 -14.88 79.71
C ARG A 60 30.18 -13.97 80.40
N GLY A 61 30.39 -12.77 79.87
CA GLY A 61 31.30 -11.78 80.43
C GLY A 61 30.86 -11.30 81.83
N LEU A 62 29.58 -11.02 82.00
CA LEU A 62 28.99 -10.59 83.27
C LEU A 62 29.08 -11.69 84.33
N MET A 63 28.79 -12.94 83.98
CA MET A 63 28.96 -14.10 84.89
C MET A 63 30.42 -14.28 85.33
N ALA A 64 31.37 -14.17 84.40
CA ALA A 64 32.78 -14.27 84.72
C ALA A 64 33.26 -13.14 85.64
N ARG A 65 32.83 -11.90 85.39
CA ARG A 65 33.11 -10.74 86.25
C ARG A 65 32.48 -10.91 87.63
N TYR A 66 31.22 -11.30 87.68
CA TYR A 66 30.50 -11.52 88.94
C TYR A 66 31.20 -12.56 89.81
N ARG A 67 31.61 -13.68 89.21
CA ARG A 67 32.38 -14.73 89.89
C ARG A 67 33.74 -14.24 90.38
N SER A 68 34.40 -13.37 89.63
CA SER A 68 35.66 -12.73 90.05
C SER A 68 35.45 -11.82 91.26
N GLU A 69 34.44 -10.95 91.22
CA GLU A 69 34.12 -10.00 92.29
C GLU A 69 33.68 -10.73 93.58
N GLU A 70 32.91 -11.82 93.45
CA GLU A 70 32.55 -12.70 94.58
C GLU A 70 33.80 -13.28 95.25
N MET A 71 34.78 -13.70 94.46
CA MET A 71 36.03 -14.25 94.99
C MET A 71 36.91 -13.16 95.63
N GLN A 72 36.93 -11.95 95.07
CA GLN A 72 37.60 -10.79 95.68
C GLN A 72 36.94 -10.35 96.98
N HIS A 73 35.62 -10.37 97.06
CA HIS A 73 34.86 -10.10 98.29
C HIS A 73 35.27 -11.03 99.44
N LEU A 74 35.39 -12.33 99.16
CA LEU A 74 35.81 -13.32 100.16
C LEU A 74 37.25 -13.14 100.62
N LEU A 75 38.14 -12.79 99.70
CA LEU A 75 39.55 -12.56 99.99
C LEU A 75 39.79 -11.21 100.68
N SER A 76 38.88 -10.23 100.52
CA SER A 76 39.02 -8.90 101.12
C SER A 76 38.99 -8.95 102.64
N THR A 77 39.99 -8.36 103.29
CA THR A 77 40.03 -8.16 104.75
C THR A 77 39.50 -6.80 105.18
N ASP A 78 39.23 -5.90 104.23
CA ASP A 78 38.73 -4.54 104.47
C ASP A 78 37.20 -4.47 104.26
N PRO A 79 36.43 -4.03 105.27
CA PRO A 79 34.98 -3.81 105.15
C PRO A 79 34.57 -2.83 104.04
N GLU A 80 35.39 -1.81 103.73
CA GLU A 80 35.07 -0.86 102.66
C GLU A 80 35.17 -1.51 101.27
N ASP A 81 36.22 -2.29 101.03
CA ASP A 81 36.38 -3.07 99.81
C ASP A 81 35.29 -4.14 99.69
N ALA A 82 34.92 -4.80 100.79
CA ALA A 82 33.82 -5.76 100.80
C ALA A 82 32.49 -5.10 100.36
N ALA A 83 32.14 -3.95 100.94
CA ALA A 83 30.94 -3.20 100.54
C ALA A 83 30.99 -2.75 99.07
N ARG A 84 32.17 -2.39 98.56
CA ARG A 84 32.38 -2.06 97.14
C ARG A 84 32.11 -3.25 96.23
N TYR A 85 32.65 -4.43 96.54
CA TYR A 85 32.42 -5.66 95.77
C TYR A 85 30.94 -6.07 95.81
N GLU A 86 30.27 -6.00 96.97
CA GLU A 86 28.82 -6.29 97.04
C GLU A 86 28.01 -5.37 96.13
N LYS A 87 28.31 -4.07 96.12
CA LYS A 87 27.64 -3.10 95.24
C LYS A 87 27.90 -3.40 93.76
N SER A 88 29.15 -3.72 93.41
CA SER A 88 29.56 -4.12 92.06
C SER A 88 28.82 -5.37 91.59
N MET A 89 28.76 -6.39 92.43
CA MET A 89 28.06 -7.65 92.18
C MET A 89 26.56 -7.44 91.98
N ALA A 90 25.91 -6.61 92.81
CA ALA A 90 24.49 -6.28 92.63
C ALA A 90 24.23 -5.59 91.29
N ALA A 91 25.12 -4.70 90.85
CA ALA A 91 25.03 -4.05 89.54
C ALA A 91 25.21 -5.06 88.39
N LEU A 92 26.24 -5.92 88.46
CA LEU A 92 26.49 -6.97 87.48
C LEU A 92 25.32 -7.95 87.37
N TRP A 93 24.68 -8.29 88.49
CA TRP A 93 23.49 -9.15 88.50
C TRP A 93 22.29 -8.46 87.82
N GLY A 94 22.12 -7.15 88.03
CA GLY A 94 21.12 -6.35 87.35
C GLY A 94 21.35 -6.26 85.83
N GLU A 95 22.59 -6.07 85.40
CA GLU A 95 22.98 -6.10 83.97
C GLU A 95 22.76 -7.49 83.36
N LEU A 96 23.09 -8.56 84.09
CA LEU A 96 22.84 -9.93 83.64
C LEU A 96 21.35 -10.18 83.42
N GLY A 97 20.49 -9.67 84.31
CA GLY A 97 19.04 -9.73 84.16
C GLY A 97 18.54 -9.00 82.90
N LYS A 98 19.13 -7.85 82.57
CA LYS A 98 18.79 -7.11 81.33
C LYS A 98 19.24 -7.86 80.08
N ALA A 99 20.48 -8.33 80.02
CA ALA A 99 21.01 -9.09 78.89
C ALA A 99 20.21 -10.37 78.67
N ARG A 100 19.84 -11.07 79.75
CA ARG A 100 18.94 -12.22 79.72
C ARG A 100 17.57 -11.88 79.15
N ALA A 101 16.94 -10.79 79.62
CA ALA A 101 15.62 -10.38 79.13
C ALA A 101 15.63 -10.02 77.64
N THR A 102 16.72 -9.40 77.16
CA THR A 102 16.92 -9.17 75.72
C THR A 102 17.02 -10.50 74.98
N TYR A 103 17.87 -11.42 75.43
CA TYR A 103 18.02 -12.72 74.79
C TYR A 103 16.71 -13.52 74.76
N GLU A 104 15.94 -13.54 75.85
CA GLU A 104 14.63 -14.21 75.95
C GLU A 104 13.67 -13.83 74.81
N GLN A 105 13.69 -12.57 74.37
CA GLN A 105 12.83 -12.07 73.29
C GLN A 105 13.30 -12.51 71.89
N LEU A 106 14.55 -12.93 71.77
CA LEU A 106 15.19 -13.25 70.50
C LEU A 106 15.31 -14.76 70.25
N ILE A 107 15.02 -15.60 71.26
CA ILE A 107 15.00 -17.06 71.15
C ILE A 107 14.12 -17.48 69.97
N SER A 108 14.74 -17.99 68.91
CA SER A 108 14.04 -18.30 67.66
C SER A 108 14.17 -19.77 67.32
N GLU A 109 15.34 -20.37 67.55
CA GLU A 109 15.64 -21.73 67.12
C GLU A 109 15.00 -22.82 68.02
N PRO A 110 14.61 -23.98 67.45
CA PRO A 110 14.04 -25.07 68.22
C PRO A 110 14.96 -25.61 69.33
N GLU A 111 16.28 -25.64 69.09
CA GLU A 111 17.25 -26.13 70.08
C GLU A 111 17.46 -25.13 71.21
N GLU A 112 17.45 -23.82 70.93
CA GLU A 112 17.48 -22.77 71.97
C GLU A 112 16.28 -22.90 72.91
N LYS A 113 15.08 -23.12 72.35
CA LYS A 113 13.84 -23.32 73.13
C LYS A 113 13.88 -24.53 74.06
N LYS A 114 14.74 -25.52 73.77
CA LYS A 114 14.95 -26.70 74.63
C LYS A 114 15.98 -26.44 75.73
N ILE A 115 17.07 -25.74 75.41
CA ILE A 115 18.19 -25.50 76.34
C ILE A 115 17.85 -24.37 77.32
N TYR A 116 17.15 -23.34 76.85
CA TYR A 116 16.90 -22.13 77.63
C TYR A 116 16.16 -22.35 78.97
N PRO A 117 15.09 -23.15 79.05
CA PRO A 117 14.40 -23.40 80.32
C PRO A 117 15.32 -24.02 81.37
N GLU A 118 16.23 -24.90 80.94
CA GLU A 118 17.20 -25.52 81.83
C GLU A 118 18.28 -24.52 82.27
N PHE A 119 18.78 -23.69 81.36
CA PHE A 119 19.65 -22.56 81.70
C PHE A 119 19.00 -21.64 82.76
N ALA A 120 17.73 -21.28 82.56
CA ALA A 120 16.98 -20.45 83.50
C ALA A 120 16.84 -21.10 84.89
N ARG A 121 16.62 -22.42 84.94
CA ARG A 121 16.55 -23.22 86.16
C ARG A 121 17.90 -23.23 86.90
N VAL A 122 18.99 -23.54 86.19
CA VAL A 122 20.35 -23.59 86.77
C VAL A 122 20.79 -22.20 87.24
N LEU A 123 20.42 -21.14 86.52
CA LEU A 123 20.74 -19.76 86.92
C LEU A 123 20.02 -19.38 88.23
N GLY A 124 18.77 -19.83 88.40
CA GLY A 124 18.03 -19.67 89.65
C GLY A 124 18.67 -20.43 90.81
N LEU A 125 19.14 -21.66 90.59
CA LEU A 125 19.88 -22.42 91.60
C LEU A 125 21.22 -21.76 91.95
N TYR A 126 21.94 -21.28 90.96
CA TYR A 126 23.19 -20.56 91.16
C TYR A 126 22.99 -19.30 92.01
N ALA A 127 21.91 -18.54 91.77
CA ALA A 127 21.54 -17.38 92.58
C ALA A 127 21.30 -17.75 94.06
N GLN A 128 20.63 -18.87 94.31
CA GLN A 128 20.36 -19.35 95.68
C GLN A 128 21.63 -19.79 96.39
N GLU A 129 22.51 -20.54 95.72
CA GLU A 129 23.80 -20.95 96.30
C GLU A 129 24.71 -19.75 96.54
N HIS A 130 24.70 -18.79 95.62
CA HIS A 130 25.45 -17.55 95.76
C HIS A 130 25.03 -16.74 97.00
N GLU A 131 23.73 -16.57 97.25
CA GLU A 131 23.29 -15.83 98.44
C GLU A 131 23.72 -16.53 99.74
N LYS A 132 23.78 -17.87 99.77
CA LYS A 132 24.33 -18.61 100.91
C LYS A 132 25.82 -18.31 101.11
N VAL A 133 26.59 -18.26 100.03
CA VAL A 133 28.02 -17.89 100.07
C VAL A 133 28.19 -16.47 100.61
N MET A 134 27.40 -15.52 100.13
CA MET A 134 27.46 -14.12 100.58
C MET A 134 27.03 -13.97 102.04
N ALA A 135 26.00 -14.67 102.49
CA ALA A 135 25.59 -14.68 103.89
C ALA A 135 26.70 -15.21 104.82
N LEU A 136 27.39 -16.29 104.42
CA LEU A 136 28.54 -16.81 105.16
C LEU A 136 29.74 -15.84 105.14
N SER A 137 29.98 -15.18 104.01
CA SER A 137 31.03 -14.16 103.89
C SER A 137 30.77 -12.95 104.78
N ARG A 138 29.53 -12.42 104.80
CA ARG A 138 29.09 -11.32 105.68
C ARG A 138 29.20 -11.69 107.16
N ALA A 139 28.91 -12.94 107.49
CA ALA A 139 29.07 -13.49 108.83
C ALA A 139 30.54 -13.83 109.22
N GLN A 140 31.52 -13.45 108.40
CA GLN A 140 32.96 -13.73 108.58
C GLN A 140 33.33 -15.23 108.62
N ARG A 141 32.44 -16.12 108.16
CA ARG A 141 32.65 -17.57 108.05
C ARG A 141 33.27 -17.94 106.71
N LYS A 142 34.44 -17.36 106.43
CA LYS A 142 35.09 -17.40 105.10
C LYS A 142 35.54 -18.78 104.66
N GLU A 143 35.96 -19.64 105.58
CA GLU A 143 36.37 -21.02 105.27
C GLU A 143 35.17 -21.84 104.75
N GLU A 144 34.02 -21.71 105.39
CA GLU A 144 32.78 -22.37 104.98
C GLU A 144 32.25 -21.80 103.66
N ALA A 145 32.29 -20.47 103.48
CA ALA A 145 31.94 -19.84 102.21
C ALA A 145 32.86 -20.30 101.06
N THR A 146 34.16 -20.46 101.33
CA THR A 146 35.14 -20.95 100.35
C THR A 146 34.88 -22.42 99.99
N ALA A 147 34.52 -23.26 100.97
CA ALA A 147 34.17 -24.66 100.72
C ALA A 147 32.90 -24.79 99.86
N LEU A 148 31.88 -23.96 100.11
CA LEU A 148 30.65 -23.92 99.33
C LEU A 148 30.90 -23.45 97.89
N ILE A 149 31.77 -22.44 97.73
CA ILE A 149 32.20 -22.00 96.39
C ILE A 149 32.89 -23.12 95.61
N ARG A 150 33.81 -23.86 96.25
CA ARG A 150 34.60 -24.90 95.58
C ARG A 150 33.79 -26.13 95.20
N SER A 151 32.59 -26.30 95.77
CA SER A 151 31.70 -27.44 95.53
C SER A 151 30.55 -27.05 94.60
N ASP A 152 29.36 -26.77 95.15
CA ASP A 152 28.12 -26.63 94.40
C ASP A 152 28.09 -25.37 93.54
N ALA A 153 28.56 -24.22 94.04
CA ALA A 153 28.57 -22.99 93.26
C ALA A 153 29.52 -23.10 92.04
N SER A 154 30.68 -23.73 92.19
CA SER A 154 31.61 -23.97 91.06
C SER A 154 31.03 -24.95 90.04
N ARG A 155 30.31 -25.99 90.49
CA ARG A 155 29.61 -26.92 89.59
C ARG A 155 28.53 -26.20 88.77
N LEU A 156 27.64 -25.46 89.44
CA LEU A 156 26.57 -24.69 88.78
C LEU A 156 27.13 -23.61 87.84
N ASN A 157 28.22 -22.94 88.21
CA ASN A 157 28.87 -21.97 87.34
C ASN A 157 29.45 -22.60 86.05
N ARG A 158 30.06 -23.79 86.16
CA ARG A 158 30.56 -24.54 84.99
C ARG A 158 29.38 -24.93 84.08
N GLU A 159 28.32 -25.48 84.66
CA GLU A 159 27.11 -25.86 83.93
C GLU A 159 26.48 -24.66 83.19
N LEU A 160 26.38 -23.50 83.85
CA LEU A 160 25.91 -22.25 83.23
C LEU A 160 26.81 -21.81 82.08
N THR A 161 28.13 -21.84 82.27
CA THR A 161 29.08 -21.43 81.23
C THR A 161 28.97 -22.36 80.02
N GLU A 162 28.87 -23.67 80.23
CA GLU A 162 28.68 -24.66 79.16
C GLU A 162 27.35 -24.45 78.42
N MET A 163 26.26 -24.13 79.14
CA MET A 163 24.97 -23.81 78.51
C MET A 163 25.03 -22.51 77.69
N ILE A 164 25.66 -21.46 78.23
CA ILE A 164 25.85 -20.21 77.48
C ILE A 164 26.69 -20.47 76.24
N ASP A 165 27.80 -21.22 76.33
CA ASP A 165 28.65 -21.55 75.19
C ASP A 165 27.90 -22.36 74.12
N LYS A 166 27.03 -23.30 74.53
CA LYS A 166 26.14 -24.03 73.61
C LYS A 166 25.16 -23.08 72.91
N LEU A 167 24.52 -22.16 73.64
CA LEU A 167 23.59 -21.19 73.06
C LEU A 167 24.31 -20.20 72.13
N VAL A 168 25.52 -19.76 72.47
CA VAL A 168 26.36 -18.91 71.60
C VAL A 168 26.68 -19.65 70.31
N THR A 169 27.12 -20.90 70.42
CA THR A 169 27.45 -21.73 69.24
C THR A 169 26.24 -21.91 68.34
N LEU A 170 25.06 -22.23 68.91
CA LEU A 170 23.82 -22.33 68.14
C LEU A 170 23.46 -21.04 67.39
N ASN A 171 23.62 -19.87 68.03
CA ASN A 171 23.33 -18.59 67.39
C ASN A 171 24.34 -18.22 66.30
N VAL A 172 25.62 -18.46 66.54
CA VAL A 172 26.69 -18.17 65.58
C VAL A 172 26.58 -19.11 64.37
N ASP A 173 26.38 -20.41 64.59
CA ASP A 173 26.22 -21.39 63.52
C ASP A 173 24.94 -21.15 62.72
N GLY A 174 23.83 -20.86 63.41
CA GLY A 174 22.56 -20.48 62.78
C GLY A 174 22.69 -19.22 61.91
N ALA A 175 23.39 -18.19 62.38
CA ALA A 175 23.68 -16.98 61.61
C ALA A 175 24.54 -17.26 60.37
N GLN A 176 25.58 -18.11 60.50
CA GLN A 176 26.42 -18.50 59.38
C GLN A 176 25.64 -19.31 58.33
N GLN A 177 24.81 -20.25 58.80
CA GLN A 177 23.95 -21.04 57.92
C GLN A 177 22.92 -20.16 57.19
N ALA A 178 22.27 -19.24 57.90
CA ALA A 178 21.36 -18.27 57.30
C ALA A 178 22.06 -17.40 56.25
N SER A 179 23.30 -16.96 56.50
CA SER A 179 24.10 -16.23 55.52
C SER A 179 24.39 -17.08 54.28
N ALA A 180 24.82 -18.33 54.45
CA ALA A 180 25.11 -19.24 53.34
C ALA A 180 23.85 -19.56 52.51
N ASP A 181 22.70 -19.75 53.17
CA ASP A 181 21.41 -19.93 52.51
C ASP A 181 20.99 -18.65 51.75
N GLY A 182 21.34 -17.48 52.27
CA GLY A 182 21.18 -16.19 51.59
C GLY A 182 21.99 -16.11 50.30
N ASP A 183 23.27 -16.46 50.37
CA ASP A 183 24.18 -16.47 49.20
C ASP A 183 23.69 -17.44 48.11
N THR A 184 23.28 -18.65 48.48
CA THR A 184 22.74 -19.63 47.52
C THR A 184 21.41 -19.17 46.92
N THR A 185 20.54 -18.54 47.72
CA THR A 185 19.29 -17.94 47.26
C THR A 185 19.57 -16.82 46.26
N TYR A 186 20.52 -15.93 46.56
CA TYR A 186 20.94 -14.86 45.66
C TYR A 186 21.52 -15.40 44.35
N ALA A 187 22.41 -16.39 44.41
CA ALA A 187 23.01 -16.99 43.21
C ALA A 187 21.96 -17.63 42.30
N ARG A 188 21.00 -18.37 42.88
CA ARG A 188 19.87 -18.96 42.13
C ARG A 188 18.97 -17.89 41.54
N ALA A 189 18.62 -16.86 42.32
CA ALA A 189 17.84 -15.72 41.82
C ALA A 189 18.54 -15.05 40.64
N ARG A 190 19.85 -14.79 40.74
CA ARG A 190 20.65 -14.20 39.66
C ARG A 190 20.60 -15.05 38.38
N LEU A 191 20.75 -16.37 38.48
CA LEU A 191 20.66 -17.27 37.33
C LEU A 191 19.28 -17.23 36.67
N TRP A 192 18.20 -17.26 37.46
CA TRP A 192 16.84 -17.15 36.94
C TRP A 192 16.56 -15.81 36.26
N ILE A 193 17.00 -14.70 36.88
CA ILE A 193 16.84 -13.35 36.33
C ILE A 193 17.59 -13.23 35.00
N VAL A 194 18.86 -13.63 34.96
CA VAL A 194 19.66 -13.60 33.71
C VAL A 194 19.04 -14.52 32.65
N GLY A 195 18.60 -15.72 33.02
CA GLY A 195 17.97 -16.66 32.10
C GLY A 195 16.67 -16.11 31.52
N LEU A 196 15.78 -15.56 32.35
CA LEU A 196 14.53 -14.93 31.91
C LEU A 196 14.77 -13.68 31.07
N LEU A 197 15.78 -12.86 31.41
CA LEU A 197 16.16 -11.68 30.63
C LEU A 197 16.65 -12.08 29.23
N MET A 198 17.58 -13.04 29.15
CA MET A 198 18.07 -13.57 27.88
C MET A 198 16.95 -14.22 27.07
N GLY A 199 16.04 -14.96 27.73
CA GLY A 199 14.84 -15.51 27.11
C GLY A 199 13.91 -14.43 26.56
N SER A 200 13.74 -13.32 27.28
CA SER A 200 12.93 -12.17 26.86
C SER A 200 13.50 -11.48 25.62
N ILE A 201 14.81 -11.24 25.63
CA ILE A 201 15.52 -10.64 24.49
C ILE A 201 15.45 -11.58 23.28
N GLY A 202 15.72 -12.87 23.47
CA GLY A 202 15.66 -13.87 22.41
C GLY A 202 14.26 -13.99 21.80
N LEU A 203 13.22 -14.09 22.63
CA LEU A 203 11.83 -14.13 22.17
C LEU A 203 11.45 -12.85 21.43
N GLY A 204 11.82 -11.68 21.98
CA GLY A 204 11.61 -10.39 21.35
C GLY A 204 12.26 -10.30 19.97
N LEU A 205 13.51 -10.75 19.83
CA LEU A 205 14.23 -10.78 18.56
C LEU A 205 13.57 -11.73 17.54
N VAL A 206 13.19 -12.93 17.97
CA VAL A 206 12.51 -13.92 17.11
C VAL A 206 11.18 -13.36 16.61
N LEU A 207 10.35 -12.81 17.50
CA LEU A 207 9.07 -12.21 17.13
C LEU A 207 9.25 -10.99 16.23
N ALA A 208 10.23 -10.12 16.52
CA ALA A 208 10.54 -8.95 15.69
C ALA A 208 10.95 -9.36 14.27
N LEU A 209 11.87 -10.32 14.13
CA LEU A 209 12.30 -10.83 12.82
C LEU A 209 11.15 -11.53 12.07
N PHE A 210 10.31 -12.26 12.79
CA PHE A 210 9.14 -12.94 12.23
C PHE A 210 8.10 -11.95 11.70
N ILE A 211 7.73 -10.94 12.49
CA ILE A 211 6.81 -9.88 12.07
C ILE A 211 7.40 -9.06 10.92
N ALA A 212 8.66 -8.66 11.03
CA ALA A 212 9.35 -7.92 9.97
C ALA A 212 9.30 -8.68 8.64
N ARG A 213 9.55 -10.00 8.64
CA ARG A 213 9.45 -10.81 7.42
C ARG A 213 8.02 -10.93 6.89
N ILE A 214 7.03 -11.08 7.75
CA ILE A 214 5.63 -11.24 7.34
C ILE A 214 5.02 -9.93 6.81
N VAL A 215 5.46 -8.78 7.32
CA VAL A 215 4.92 -7.48 6.91
C VAL A 215 5.75 -6.84 5.80
N ALA A 216 7.08 -6.84 5.91
CA ALA A 216 7.94 -6.16 4.95
C ALA A 216 7.98 -6.85 3.57
N ARG A 217 7.91 -8.19 3.52
CA ARG A 217 7.94 -8.91 2.22
C ARG A 217 6.72 -8.58 1.34
N PRO A 218 5.46 -8.68 1.80
CA PRO A 218 4.30 -8.29 1.00
C PRO A 218 4.31 -6.80 0.62
N LEU A 219 4.75 -5.92 1.52
CA LEU A 219 4.87 -4.49 1.22
C LEU A 219 5.92 -4.21 0.14
N SER A 220 7.08 -4.88 0.18
CA SER A 220 8.08 -4.78 -0.88
C SER A 220 7.55 -5.26 -2.22
N ALA A 221 6.82 -6.39 -2.23
CA ALA A 221 6.18 -6.91 -3.44
C ALA A 221 5.12 -5.94 -4.00
N ALA A 222 4.33 -5.30 -3.11
CA ALA A 222 3.36 -4.28 -3.50
C ALA A 222 4.05 -3.06 -4.17
N VAL A 223 5.20 -2.63 -3.64
CA VAL A 223 6.01 -1.55 -4.24
C VAL A 223 6.53 -1.95 -5.63
N GLU A 224 7.06 -3.17 -5.79
CA GLU A 224 7.53 -3.67 -7.10
C GLU A 224 6.40 -3.73 -8.15
N ILE A 225 5.19 -4.12 -7.73
CA ILE A 225 4.00 -4.12 -8.59
C ILE A 225 3.66 -2.69 -9.00
N ALA A 226 3.59 -1.76 -8.04
CA ALA A 226 3.29 -0.36 -8.34
C ALA A 226 4.32 0.26 -9.30
N GLN A 227 5.61 -0.05 -9.13
CA GLN A 227 6.67 0.36 -10.04
C GLN A 227 6.50 -0.25 -11.44
N SER A 228 6.13 -1.53 -11.53
CA SER A 228 5.86 -2.19 -12.81
C SER A 228 4.68 -1.54 -13.55
N VAL A 229 3.62 -1.20 -12.83
CA VAL A 229 2.47 -0.46 -13.38
C VAL A 229 2.89 0.93 -13.83
N ALA A 230 3.68 1.65 -13.03
CA ALA A 230 4.19 2.97 -13.37
C ALA A 230 5.09 2.97 -14.62
N SER A 231 5.81 1.86 -14.88
CA SER A 231 6.60 1.67 -16.11
C SER A 231 5.76 1.15 -17.29
N GLY A 232 4.43 1.04 -17.15
CA GLY A 232 3.53 0.54 -18.19
C GLY A 232 3.52 -0.97 -18.38
N ASN A 233 4.19 -1.73 -17.50
CA ASN A 233 4.19 -3.19 -17.55
C ASN A 233 3.04 -3.77 -16.71
N LEU A 234 1.93 -4.10 -17.38
CA LEU A 234 0.72 -4.64 -16.77
C LEU A 234 0.67 -6.19 -16.76
N THR A 235 1.73 -6.86 -17.23
CA THR A 235 1.75 -8.33 -17.41
C THR A 235 2.11 -9.12 -16.14
N ARG A 236 2.50 -8.42 -15.06
CA ARG A 236 2.87 -9.05 -13.78
C ARG A 236 1.67 -9.78 -13.17
N ARG A 237 1.88 -11.04 -12.77
CA ARG A 237 0.91 -11.81 -11.99
C ARG A 237 0.95 -11.38 -10.52
N ILE A 238 -0.20 -10.99 -9.99
CA ILE A 238 -0.37 -10.57 -8.59
C ILE A 238 -1.10 -11.69 -7.86
N ASP A 239 -0.36 -12.48 -7.07
CA ASP A 239 -0.90 -13.55 -6.24
C ASP A 239 -1.13 -13.07 -4.80
N ILE A 240 -2.35 -13.24 -4.30
CA ILE A 240 -2.77 -12.79 -2.96
C ILE A 240 -2.61 -13.97 -2.00
N GLN A 241 -1.71 -13.87 -1.02
CA GLN A 241 -1.38 -14.97 -0.11
C GLN A 241 -1.90 -14.78 1.33
N SER A 242 -2.41 -13.60 1.68
CA SER A 242 -2.95 -13.29 3.01
C SER A 242 -4.31 -12.61 2.92
N ARG A 243 -5.06 -12.61 4.03
CA ARG A 243 -6.33 -11.87 4.19
C ARG A 243 -6.20 -10.64 5.10
N ASP A 244 -5.01 -10.34 5.55
CA ASP A 244 -4.70 -9.16 6.37
C ASP A 244 -4.64 -7.88 5.52
N GLU A 245 -4.24 -6.75 6.11
CA GLU A 245 -4.15 -5.47 5.42
C GLU A 245 -3.20 -5.51 4.23
N THR A 246 -2.11 -6.30 4.30
CA THR A 246 -1.20 -6.45 3.15
C THR A 246 -1.84 -7.24 2.01
N GLY A 247 -2.66 -8.24 2.32
CA GLY A 247 -3.44 -9.00 1.34
C GLY A 247 -4.52 -8.15 0.67
N GLN A 248 -5.20 -7.30 1.45
CA GLN A 248 -6.19 -6.34 0.94
C GLN A 248 -5.53 -5.30 0.01
N LEU A 249 -4.33 -4.80 0.37
CA LEU A 249 -3.55 -3.93 -0.50
C LEU A 249 -3.19 -4.61 -1.82
N MET A 250 -2.69 -5.85 -1.76
CA MET A 250 -2.36 -6.64 -2.95
C MET A 250 -3.60 -6.90 -3.83
N GLN A 251 -4.76 -7.13 -3.21
CA GLN A 251 -6.03 -7.28 -3.93
C GLN A 251 -6.45 -5.98 -4.64
N ALA A 252 -6.31 -4.83 -3.98
CA ALA A 252 -6.59 -3.53 -4.59
C ALA A 252 -5.64 -3.23 -5.77
N LEU A 253 -4.34 -3.50 -5.61
CA LEU A 253 -3.35 -3.36 -6.68
C LEU A 253 -3.66 -4.27 -7.87
N LYS A 254 -4.13 -5.49 -7.62
CA LYS A 254 -4.59 -6.40 -8.68
C LYS A 254 -5.78 -5.81 -9.44
N GLY A 255 -6.81 -5.34 -8.74
CA GLY A 255 -7.97 -4.71 -9.38
C GLY A 255 -7.60 -3.49 -10.21
N MET A 256 -6.64 -2.67 -9.73
CA MET A 256 -6.10 -1.53 -10.48
C MET A 256 -5.36 -1.98 -11.74
N ASN A 257 -4.46 -2.97 -11.64
CA ASN A 257 -3.72 -3.50 -12.78
C ASN A 257 -4.66 -4.07 -13.86
N ASP A 258 -5.63 -4.88 -13.45
CA ASP A 258 -6.62 -5.49 -14.35
C ASP A 258 -7.47 -4.42 -15.08
N SER A 259 -7.83 -3.34 -14.37
CA SER A 259 -8.59 -2.23 -14.95
C SER A 259 -7.75 -1.43 -15.95
N LEU A 260 -6.50 -1.12 -15.63
CA LEU A 260 -5.58 -0.44 -16.54
C LEU A 260 -5.31 -1.29 -17.78
N ALA A 261 -5.12 -2.61 -17.62
CA ALA A 261 -4.88 -3.52 -18.74
C ALA A 261 -6.07 -3.55 -19.71
N ARG A 262 -7.29 -3.52 -19.16
CA ARG A 262 -8.52 -3.43 -19.97
C ARG A 262 -8.58 -2.12 -20.75
N VAL A 263 -8.36 -0.98 -20.10
CA VAL A 263 -8.39 0.34 -20.75
C VAL A 263 -7.33 0.43 -21.86
N VAL A 264 -6.10 -0.03 -21.61
CA VAL A 264 -5.03 -0.07 -22.64
C VAL A 264 -5.42 -1.00 -23.78
N GLY A 265 -6.05 -2.14 -23.51
CA GLY A 265 -6.57 -3.06 -24.51
C GLY A 265 -7.64 -2.43 -25.41
N GLU A 266 -8.62 -1.75 -24.82
CA GLU A 266 -9.68 -1.02 -25.52
C GLU A 266 -9.11 0.11 -26.40
N VAL A 267 -8.16 0.89 -25.87
CA VAL A 267 -7.45 1.93 -26.64
C VAL A 267 -6.72 1.32 -27.83
N ARG A 268 -6.00 0.20 -27.64
CA ARG A 268 -5.28 -0.49 -28.72
C ARG A 268 -6.23 -1.03 -29.80
N GLN A 269 -7.38 -1.55 -29.39
CA GLN A 269 -8.40 -2.01 -30.32
C GLN A 269 -8.98 -0.84 -31.13
N GLY A 270 -9.27 0.28 -30.46
CA GLY A 270 -9.72 1.52 -31.09
C GLY A 270 -8.71 2.08 -32.09
N THR A 271 -7.42 2.12 -31.74
CA THR A 271 -6.37 2.60 -32.66
C THR A 271 -6.19 1.68 -33.86
N ASN A 272 -6.31 0.36 -33.70
CA ASN A 272 -6.29 -0.57 -34.83
C ASN A 272 -7.50 -0.38 -35.77
N ALA A 273 -8.68 -0.10 -35.22
CA ALA A 273 -9.86 0.22 -36.02
C ALA A 273 -9.66 1.52 -36.81
N ILE A 274 -9.10 2.56 -36.18
CA ILE A 274 -8.74 3.82 -36.85
C ILE A 274 -7.72 3.57 -37.95
N ALA A 275 -6.65 2.83 -37.68
CA ALA A 275 -5.62 2.52 -38.68
C ALA A 275 -6.21 1.79 -39.90
N THR A 276 -7.12 0.85 -39.67
CA THR A 276 -7.84 0.13 -40.74
C THR A 276 -8.72 1.08 -41.55
N ALA A 277 -9.52 1.91 -40.88
CA ALA A 277 -10.39 2.90 -41.54
C ALA A 277 -9.58 3.93 -42.35
N SER A 278 -8.45 4.41 -41.79
CA SER A 278 -7.54 5.30 -42.51
C SER A 278 -6.95 4.64 -43.76
N GLY A 279 -6.61 3.35 -43.70
CA GLY A 279 -6.18 2.59 -44.87
C GLY A 279 -7.27 2.47 -45.94
N GLN A 280 -8.53 2.26 -45.55
CA GLN A 280 -9.67 2.24 -46.47
C GLN A 280 -9.92 3.61 -47.10
N ILE A 281 -9.83 4.70 -46.32
CA ILE A 281 -9.95 6.07 -46.83
C ILE A 281 -8.84 6.34 -47.84
N ALA A 282 -7.59 5.99 -47.53
CA ALA A 282 -6.47 6.20 -48.45
C ALA A 282 -6.69 5.48 -49.80
N ALA A 283 -7.13 4.21 -49.76
CA ALA A 283 -7.47 3.45 -50.96
C ALA A 283 -8.65 4.09 -51.73
N GLY A 284 -9.71 4.50 -51.04
CA GLY A 284 -10.85 5.19 -51.67
C GLY A 284 -10.48 6.54 -52.28
N ASN A 285 -9.55 7.27 -51.67
CA ASN A 285 -9.07 8.55 -52.18
C ASN A 285 -8.21 8.37 -53.44
N GLN A 286 -7.44 7.28 -53.51
CA GLN A 286 -6.69 6.91 -54.71
C GLN A 286 -7.63 6.57 -55.88
N ASP A 287 -8.68 5.79 -55.62
CA ASP A 287 -9.71 5.46 -56.62
C ASP A 287 -10.41 6.71 -57.14
N LEU A 288 -10.86 7.58 -56.22
CA LEU A 288 -11.48 8.86 -56.55
C LEU A 288 -10.56 9.76 -57.37
N SER A 289 -9.27 9.82 -57.04
CA SER A 289 -8.29 10.57 -57.82
C SER A 289 -8.22 10.05 -59.25
N SER A 290 -8.12 8.73 -59.46
CA SER A 290 -8.05 8.16 -60.82
C SER A 290 -9.33 8.42 -61.63
N ARG A 291 -10.51 8.31 -61.00
CA ARG A 291 -11.79 8.64 -61.63
C ARG A 291 -11.90 10.13 -61.96
N THR A 292 -11.32 10.98 -61.13
CA THR A 292 -11.27 12.43 -61.39
C THR A 292 -10.38 12.74 -62.59
N GLU A 293 -9.24 12.05 -62.73
CA GLU A 293 -8.35 12.13 -63.90
C GLU A 293 -9.05 11.63 -65.17
N GLU A 294 -9.74 10.49 -65.11
CA GLU A 294 -10.53 9.95 -66.23
C GLU A 294 -11.67 10.89 -66.65
N GLN A 295 -12.37 11.47 -65.67
CA GLN A 295 -13.42 12.46 -65.92
C GLN A 295 -12.86 13.75 -66.53
N ALA A 296 -11.70 14.21 -66.08
CA ALA A 296 -11.03 15.37 -66.67
C ALA A 296 -10.65 15.09 -68.13
N SER A 297 -10.11 13.92 -68.44
CA SER A 297 -9.79 13.51 -69.81
C SER A 297 -11.04 13.42 -70.70
N SER A 298 -12.14 12.86 -70.18
CA SER A 298 -13.42 12.82 -70.91
C SER A 298 -13.99 14.22 -71.19
N LEU A 299 -13.81 15.17 -70.26
CA LEU A 299 -14.19 16.56 -70.45
C LEU A 299 -13.31 17.27 -71.48
N GLU A 300 -12.01 16.98 -71.54
CA GLU A 300 -11.12 17.47 -72.60
C GLU A 300 -11.56 16.98 -73.98
N GLU A 301 -11.89 15.69 -74.12
CA GLU A 301 -12.39 15.12 -75.38
C GLU A 301 -13.75 15.74 -75.78
N THR A 302 -14.62 15.98 -74.80
CA THR A 302 -15.89 16.67 -75.03
C THR A 302 -15.66 18.12 -75.49
N ALA A 303 -14.71 18.83 -74.88
CA ALA A 303 -14.37 20.20 -75.27
C ALA A 303 -13.80 20.25 -76.71
N ALA A 304 -12.90 19.34 -77.05
CA ALA A 304 -12.36 19.21 -78.41
C ALA A 304 -13.46 18.89 -79.44
N SER A 305 -14.37 17.98 -79.10
CA SER A 305 -15.54 17.65 -79.94
C SER A 305 -16.46 18.87 -80.14
N MET A 306 -16.62 19.69 -79.09
CA MET A 306 -17.39 20.95 -79.18
C MET A 306 -16.70 22.00 -80.05
N GLU A 307 -15.36 22.07 -80.06
CA GLU A 307 -14.61 22.92 -80.99
C GLU A 307 -14.81 22.48 -82.45
N GLU A 308 -14.71 21.17 -82.72
CA GLU A 308 -14.93 20.61 -84.06
C GLU A 308 -16.37 20.82 -84.54
N LEU A 309 -17.36 20.59 -83.67
CA LEU A 309 -18.76 20.89 -83.93
C LEU A 309 -18.97 22.38 -84.22
N THR A 310 -18.37 23.27 -83.43
CA THR A 310 -18.47 24.72 -83.64
C THR A 310 -17.88 25.13 -84.99
N SER A 311 -16.75 24.54 -85.38
CA SER A 311 -16.14 24.73 -86.69
C SER A 311 -17.09 24.27 -87.82
N THR A 312 -17.68 23.09 -87.68
CA THR A 312 -18.64 22.54 -88.66
C THR A 312 -19.91 23.38 -88.76
N VAL A 313 -20.43 23.87 -87.63
CA VAL A 313 -21.58 24.79 -87.60
C VAL A 313 -21.26 26.10 -88.31
N LYS A 314 -20.05 26.66 -88.09
CA LYS A 314 -19.58 27.86 -88.81
C LYS A 314 -19.49 27.60 -90.30
N GLN A 315 -18.90 26.47 -90.71
CA GLN A 315 -18.82 26.08 -92.12
C GLN A 315 -20.21 25.90 -92.74
N ASN A 316 -21.16 25.29 -92.03
CA ASN A 316 -22.55 25.15 -92.49
C ASN A 316 -23.25 26.50 -92.63
N ALA A 317 -23.00 27.44 -91.72
CA ALA A 317 -23.54 28.81 -91.83
C ALA A 317 -22.99 29.54 -93.06
N ASP A 318 -21.69 29.40 -93.35
CA ASP A 318 -21.06 29.98 -94.53
C ASP A 318 -21.57 29.31 -95.83
N ASN A 319 -21.72 27.99 -95.85
CA ASN A 319 -22.33 27.25 -96.95
C ASN A 319 -23.79 27.70 -97.19
N ALA A 320 -24.58 27.90 -96.13
CA ALA A 320 -25.95 28.39 -96.24
C ALA A 320 -26.00 29.81 -96.82
N ARG A 321 -25.08 30.71 -96.41
CA ARG A 321 -24.94 32.04 -97.03
C ARG A 321 -24.60 31.95 -98.50
N GLN A 322 -23.64 31.09 -98.86
CA GLN A 322 -23.21 30.91 -100.25
C GLN A 322 -24.34 30.33 -101.12
N ALA A 323 -25.06 29.32 -100.61
CA ALA A 323 -26.23 28.74 -101.28
C ALA A 323 -27.34 29.78 -101.46
N ASN A 324 -27.61 30.61 -100.45
CA ASN A 324 -28.57 31.71 -100.56
C ASN A 324 -28.16 32.73 -101.64
N GLN A 325 -26.88 33.05 -101.74
CA GLN A 325 -26.37 33.97 -102.77
C GLN A 325 -26.47 33.37 -104.18
N LEU A 326 -26.18 32.08 -104.33
CA LEU A 326 -26.41 31.33 -105.58
C LEU A 326 -27.89 31.31 -105.97
N ALA A 327 -28.78 31.07 -105.00
CA ALA A 327 -30.23 31.06 -105.23
C ALA A 327 -30.74 32.44 -105.67
N LEU A 328 -30.27 33.52 -105.04
CA LEU A 328 -30.59 34.90 -105.46
C LEU A 328 -30.10 35.18 -106.88
N SER A 329 -28.87 34.78 -107.22
CA SER A 329 -28.32 34.93 -108.57
C SER A 329 -29.12 34.15 -109.61
N ALA A 330 -29.47 32.89 -109.32
CA ALA A 330 -30.32 32.07 -110.19
C ALA A 330 -31.72 32.68 -110.37
N SER A 331 -32.30 33.22 -109.30
CA SER A 331 -33.58 33.93 -109.36
C SER A 331 -33.50 35.20 -110.22
N GLU A 332 -32.40 35.96 -110.15
CA GLU A 332 -32.17 37.13 -111.01
C GLU A 332 -32.08 36.73 -112.49
N VAL A 333 -31.33 35.67 -112.79
CA VAL A 333 -31.23 35.11 -114.15
C VAL A 333 -32.60 34.65 -114.64
N ALA A 334 -33.39 33.97 -113.79
CA ALA A 334 -34.75 33.54 -114.13
C ALA A 334 -35.68 34.73 -114.39
N LEU A 335 -35.59 35.83 -113.62
CA LEU A 335 -36.35 37.06 -113.86
C LEU A 335 -35.98 37.72 -115.20
N ARG A 336 -34.68 37.81 -115.51
CA ARG A 336 -34.21 38.29 -116.83
C ARG A 336 -34.71 37.40 -117.96
N GLY A 337 -34.65 36.07 -117.77
CA GLY A 337 -35.20 35.09 -118.71
C GLY A 337 -36.70 35.24 -118.91
N GLY A 338 -37.46 35.49 -117.84
CA GLY A 338 -38.89 35.81 -117.89
C GLY A 338 -39.19 37.06 -118.73
N GLY A 339 -38.37 38.10 -118.63
CA GLY A 339 -38.44 39.28 -119.49
C GLY A 339 -38.25 38.95 -120.98
N VAL A 340 -37.25 38.13 -121.30
CA VAL A 340 -37.00 37.67 -122.68
C VAL A 340 -38.19 36.86 -123.21
N VAL A 341 -38.76 35.95 -122.41
CA VAL A 341 -39.95 35.16 -122.81
C VAL A 341 -41.16 36.06 -123.03
N SER A 342 -41.38 37.08 -122.19
CA SER A 342 -42.44 38.07 -122.39
C SER A 342 -42.30 38.79 -123.73
N GLN A 343 -41.07 39.18 -124.10
CA GLN A 343 -40.78 39.83 -125.37
C GLN A 343 -41.01 38.91 -126.57
N VAL A 344 -40.75 37.61 -126.43
CA VAL A 344 -41.09 36.59 -127.45
C VAL A 344 -42.62 36.45 -127.60
N VAL A 345 -43.38 36.47 -126.52
CA VAL A 345 -44.85 36.42 -126.55
C VAL A 345 -45.43 37.64 -127.26
N ASP A 346 -44.94 38.85 -126.97
CA ASP A 346 -45.36 40.09 -127.66
C ASP A 346 -45.04 40.03 -129.16
N THR A 347 -43.89 39.46 -129.52
CA THR A 347 -43.51 39.25 -130.92
C THR A 347 -44.45 38.26 -131.61
N MET A 348 -44.81 37.15 -130.96
CA MET A 348 -45.82 36.21 -131.45
C MET A 348 -47.21 36.85 -131.59
N GLY A 349 -47.60 37.73 -130.67
CA GLY A 349 -48.83 38.52 -130.78
C GLY A 349 -48.84 39.46 -131.99
N SER A 350 -47.69 40.07 -132.29
CA SER A 350 -47.48 40.92 -133.47
C SER A 350 -47.54 40.11 -134.77
N ILE A 351 -47.00 38.88 -134.78
CA ILE A 351 -47.10 37.94 -135.90
C ILE A 351 -48.56 37.51 -136.13
N ASN A 352 -49.31 37.20 -135.07
CA ASN A 352 -50.73 36.83 -135.15
C ASN A 352 -51.58 37.98 -135.72
N THR A 353 -51.29 39.21 -135.30
CA THR A 353 -51.95 40.42 -135.81
C THR A 353 -51.64 40.64 -137.29
N SER A 354 -50.38 40.46 -137.70
CA SER A 354 -49.98 40.53 -139.12
C SER A 354 -50.63 39.43 -139.96
N SER A 355 -50.77 38.22 -139.41
CA SER A 355 -51.43 37.09 -140.07
C SER A 355 -52.92 37.35 -140.30
N LYS A 356 -53.63 37.96 -139.33
CA LYS A 356 -55.03 38.40 -139.53
C LYS A 356 -55.16 39.43 -140.65
N LYS A 357 -54.24 40.39 -140.72
CA LYS A 357 -54.19 41.35 -141.83
C LYS A 357 -54.01 40.67 -143.19
N ILE A 358 -53.22 39.59 -143.26
CA ILE A 358 -53.09 38.78 -144.49
C ILE A 358 -54.41 38.10 -144.83
N VAL A 359 -55.14 37.55 -143.85
CA VAL A 359 -56.47 36.94 -144.07
C VAL A 359 -57.48 37.97 -144.59
N ASP A 360 -57.48 39.20 -144.05
CA ASP A 360 -58.34 40.28 -144.54
C ASP A 360 -58.01 40.65 -146.01
N ILE A 361 -56.72 40.68 -146.37
CA ILE A 361 -56.27 40.92 -147.76
C ILE A 361 -56.72 39.77 -148.68
N ILE A 362 -56.61 38.51 -148.25
CA ILE A 362 -57.10 37.35 -149.01
C ILE A 362 -58.61 37.47 -149.26
N GLY A 363 -59.39 37.89 -148.26
CA GLY A 363 -60.83 38.13 -148.42
C GLY A 363 -61.16 39.20 -149.48
N VAL A 364 -60.36 40.26 -149.58
CA VAL A 364 -60.49 41.28 -150.63
C VAL A 364 -60.10 40.72 -152.00
N ILE A 365 -59.04 39.91 -152.08
CA ILE A 365 -58.60 39.28 -153.34
C ILE A 365 -59.67 38.31 -153.86
N ASP A 366 -60.33 37.55 -152.99
CA ASP A 366 -61.42 36.64 -153.37
C ASP A 366 -62.65 37.41 -153.90
N GLY A 367 -62.92 38.59 -153.32
CA GLY A 367 -63.91 39.53 -153.85
C GLY A 367 -63.57 40.09 -155.24
N ILE A 368 -62.29 40.42 -155.49
CA ILE A 368 -61.81 40.87 -156.81
C ILE A 368 -61.87 39.73 -157.83
N ALA A 369 -61.52 38.50 -157.44
CA ALA A 369 -61.59 37.32 -158.30
C ALA A 369 -63.05 37.04 -158.73
N PHE A 370 -64.02 37.17 -157.81
CA PHE A 370 -65.44 37.03 -158.13
C PHE A 370 -65.94 38.14 -159.07
N GLN A 371 -65.58 39.40 -158.83
CA GLN A 371 -65.93 40.51 -159.73
C GLN A 371 -65.31 40.35 -161.12
N THR A 372 -64.06 39.87 -161.20
CA THR A 372 -63.37 39.62 -162.47
C THR A 372 -64.04 38.49 -163.25
N ASN A 373 -64.50 37.44 -162.55
CA ASN A 373 -65.27 36.35 -163.14
C ASN A 373 -66.61 36.82 -163.72
N ILE A 374 -67.32 37.72 -163.02
CA ILE A 374 -68.57 38.34 -163.52
C ILE A 374 -68.29 39.25 -164.73
N LEU A 375 -67.20 40.03 -164.70
CA LEU A 375 -66.82 40.91 -165.80
C LEU A 375 -66.47 40.11 -167.07
N ALA A 376 -65.72 39.02 -166.91
CA ALA A 376 -65.36 38.12 -168.00
C ALA A 376 -66.60 37.44 -168.61
N LEU A 377 -67.58 37.07 -167.79
CA LEU A 377 -68.84 36.47 -168.27
C LEU A 377 -69.68 37.50 -169.06
N ASN A 378 -69.83 38.73 -168.55
CA ASN A 378 -70.55 39.78 -169.26
C ASN A 378 -69.85 40.16 -170.58
N ALA A 379 -68.52 40.22 -170.60
CA ALA A 379 -67.76 40.46 -171.82
C ALA A 379 -67.95 39.34 -172.86
N ALA A 380 -68.00 38.08 -172.44
CA ALA A 380 -68.26 36.94 -173.32
C ALA A 380 -69.68 36.95 -173.93
N VAL A 381 -70.69 37.41 -173.17
CA VAL A 381 -72.07 37.53 -173.67
C VAL A 381 -72.21 38.65 -174.70
N GLU A 382 -71.56 39.80 -174.48
CA GLU A 382 -71.66 40.92 -175.44
C GLU A 382 -70.81 40.68 -176.69
N ALA A 383 -69.67 39.98 -176.57
CA ALA A 383 -68.89 39.50 -177.71
C ALA A 383 -69.69 38.53 -178.60
N ALA A 384 -70.48 37.64 -178.01
CA ALA A 384 -71.36 36.72 -178.74
C ALA A 384 -72.52 37.44 -179.48
N ARG A 385 -72.88 38.65 -179.04
CA ARG A 385 -73.91 39.49 -179.69
C ARG A 385 -73.41 40.23 -180.93
N ALA A 386 -72.10 40.42 -181.07
CA ALA A 386 -71.46 41.20 -182.12
C ALA A 386 -70.99 40.41 -183.36
N GLY A 387 -71.11 39.07 -183.37
CA GLY A 387 -70.70 38.23 -184.51
C GLY A 387 -69.20 38.37 -184.87
N GLU A 388 -68.82 38.21 -186.15
CA GLU A 388 -67.43 38.25 -186.66
C GLU A 388 -66.67 39.58 -186.42
N GLN A 389 -67.32 40.64 -185.89
CA GLN A 389 -66.65 41.88 -185.47
C GLN A 389 -66.27 41.91 -183.98
N GLY A 390 -66.66 40.88 -183.20
CA GLY A 390 -66.51 40.83 -181.74
C GLY A 390 -65.70 39.65 -181.21
N ARG A 391 -64.87 39.00 -182.03
CA ARG A 391 -64.00 37.91 -181.60
C ARG A 391 -62.69 38.39 -180.97
#